data_AF-A0A3B8VZ04-F1
#
_entry.id   AF-A0A3B8VZ04-F1
#
_cell.length_a   1.000
_cell.length_b   1.000
_cell.length_c   1.000
_cell.angle_alpha   90.00
_cell.angle_beta   90.00
_cell.angle_gamma   90.00
#
_symmetry.space_group_name_H-M   'P 1'
#
loop_
_entity.id
_entity.type
_entity.pdbx_description
1 polymer ?
#
loop_
_entity_poly.entity_id
_entity_poly.type
_entity_poly.pdbx_seq_one_letter_code
_entity_poly.pdbx_strand_id
1 'polypeptide(L)'
;MMNRQVSGFLSSIPVVTKNIIIVNIIFWLASLTLPKIGIDLIELLGLHYFQASDFKAFQLLTYMFLHDTGSLFHLFFNMFAVYMFGRVLENVWGPKRFLTFYLVTGIGAAIIQEAVWAFTLRDVIHSSYEMINMGGNNIVTKPEFLNYFVTIGASGAVFGILLAFGMLFPNVPLYFMFIPVPIKAKYFVIIYGLMELFLGIGNFGGDNIAHFAHLGGMLFGFILIKYWQKKDKDNGRFFY
;
A
#
# COMPACT_ATOMS: atom_id res chain seq x y z
N MET A 1 -10.73 45.47 10.56
CA MET A 1 -9.68 44.53 11.03
C MET A 1 -9.95 43.18 10.39
N MET A 2 -9.11 42.71 9.48
CA MET A 2 -9.24 41.36 8.91
C MET A 2 -8.83 40.33 9.97
N ASN A 3 -9.79 39.53 10.40
CA ASN A 3 -9.58 38.42 11.31
C ASN A 3 -8.78 37.34 10.56
N ARG A 4 -7.45 37.32 10.69
CA ARG A 4 -6.63 36.17 10.27
C ARG A 4 -7.01 35.01 11.19
N GLN A 5 -7.99 34.21 10.79
CA GLN A 5 -8.15 32.89 11.38
C GLN A 5 -6.82 32.17 11.21
N VAL A 6 -6.12 31.94 12.32
CA VAL A 6 -4.96 31.06 12.37
C VAL A 6 -5.49 29.68 12.03
N SER A 7 -5.40 29.31 10.75
CA SER A 7 -5.77 27.99 10.27
C SER A 7 -4.88 26.99 11.00
N GLY A 8 -5.43 26.21 11.93
CA GLY A 8 -4.67 25.22 12.69
C GLY A 8 -3.94 24.24 11.76
N PHE A 9 -2.84 23.64 12.21
CA PHE A 9 -2.01 22.71 11.41
C PHE A 9 -2.85 21.69 10.59
N LEU A 10 -3.87 21.10 11.20
CA LEU A 10 -4.76 20.12 10.57
C LEU A 10 -5.66 20.69 9.46
N SER A 11 -5.95 21.99 9.47
CA SER A 11 -6.71 22.66 8.41
C SER A 11 -5.87 22.98 7.17
N SER A 12 -4.53 22.90 7.28
CA SER A 12 -3.61 23.10 6.15
C SER A 12 -3.35 21.83 5.32
N ILE A 13 -3.82 20.67 5.79
CA ILE A 13 -3.65 19.39 5.11
C ILE A 13 -4.81 19.19 4.13
N PRO A 14 -4.54 18.86 2.85
CA PRO A 14 -5.57 18.51 1.87
C PRO A 14 -6.52 17.42 2.39
N VAL A 15 -7.79 17.50 1.96
CA VAL A 15 -8.88 16.78 2.61
C VAL A 15 -8.76 15.26 2.49
N VAL A 16 -8.38 14.74 1.31
CA VAL A 16 -8.27 13.30 1.09
C VAL A 16 -7.06 12.74 1.83
N THR A 17 -5.91 13.40 1.73
CA THR A 17 -4.68 13.07 2.45
C THR A 17 -4.95 12.97 3.95
N LYS A 18 -5.61 13.99 4.51
CA LYS A 18 -6.01 14.00 5.92
C LYS A 18 -6.94 12.83 6.26
N ASN A 19 -7.95 12.58 5.45
CA ASN A 19 -8.92 11.52 5.69
C ASN A 19 -8.28 10.13 5.63
N ILE A 20 -7.38 9.87 4.66
CA ILE A 20 -6.63 8.62 4.58
C ILE A 20 -5.84 8.39 5.87
N ILE A 21 -5.12 9.42 6.35
CA ILE A 21 -4.34 9.33 7.59
C ILE A 21 -5.24 9.03 8.80
N ILE A 22 -6.34 9.79 8.95
CA ILE A 22 -7.27 9.61 10.06
C ILE A 22 -7.89 8.20 10.05
N VAL A 23 -8.38 7.74 8.89
CA VAL A 23 -9.01 6.42 8.76
C VAL A 23 -8.02 5.32 9.15
N ASN A 24 -6.78 5.37 8.67
CA ASN A 24 -5.75 4.38 9.03
C ASN A 24 -5.41 4.37 10.53
N ILE A 25 -5.33 5.55 11.15
CA ILE A 25 -5.12 5.65 12.61
C ILE A 25 -6.32 5.05 13.37
N ILE A 26 -7.55 5.32 12.93
CA ILE A 26 -8.76 4.75 13.54
C ILE A 26 -8.75 3.23 13.43
N PHE A 27 -8.49 2.66 12.25
CA PHE A 27 -8.43 1.21 12.06
C PHE A 27 -7.30 0.57 12.88
N TRP A 28 -6.15 1.23 13.00
CA TRP A 28 -5.05 0.75 13.83
C TRP A 28 -5.42 0.77 15.33
N LEU A 29 -6.04 1.84 15.84
CA LEU A 29 -6.55 1.90 17.21
C LEU A 29 -7.65 0.86 17.48
N ALA A 30 -8.55 0.66 16.51
CA ALA A 30 -9.57 -0.38 16.58
C ALA A 30 -8.91 -1.78 16.64
N SER A 31 -7.86 -2.02 15.86
CA SER A 31 -7.10 -3.28 15.86
C SER A 31 -6.40 -3.57 17.20
N LEU A 32 -6.13 -2.55 18.03
CA LEU A 32 -5.60 -2.72 19.39
C LEU A 32 -6.67 -3.07 20.43
N THR A 33 -7.93 -2.72 20.16
CA THR A 33 -8.98 -2.70 21.19
C THR A 33 -10.06 -3.75 20.96
N LEU A 34 -10.47 -3.96 19.71
CA LEU A 34 -11.51 -4.91 19.33
C LEU A 34 -11.17 -6.39 19.56
N PRO A 35 -9.90 -6.84 19.52
CA PRO A 35 -9.58 -8.23 19.88
C PRO A 35 -10.01 -8.59 21.32
N LYS A 36 -10.09 -7.60 22.23
CA LYS A 36 -10.53 -7.81 23.62
C LYS A 36 -12.01 -8.23 23.74
N ILE A 37 -12.79 -8.00 22.69
CA ILE A 37 -14.20 -8.42 22.61
C ILE A 37 -14.41 -9.50 21.52
N GLY A 38 -13.32 -10.15 21.08
CA GLY A 38 -13.37 -11.26 20.14
C GLY A 38 -13.51 -10.85 18.66
N ILE A 39 -13.20 -9.60 18.31
CA ILE A 39 -13.24 -9.12 16.92
C ILE A 39 -11.80 -8.88 16.45
N ASP A 40 -11.31 -9.70 15.53
CA ASP A 40 -10.04 -9.51 14.85
C ASP A 40 -10.25 -8.81 13.50
N LEU A 41 -9.75 -7.58 13.38
CA LEU A 41 -9.87 -6.82 12.14
C LEU A 41 -8.97 -7.33 11.03
N ILE A 42 -7.82 -7.95 11.34
CA ILE A 42 -6.93 -8.52 10.34
C ILE A 42 -7.59 -9.75 9.70
N GLU A 43 -8.21 -10.60 10.51
CA GLU A 43 -8.99 -11.74 10.02
C GLU A 43 -10.17 -11.26 9.15
N LEU A 44 -10.90 -10.23 9.56
CA LEU A 44 -12.08 -9.77 8.83
C LEU A 44 -11.75 -8.98 7.56
N LEU A 45 -10.78 -8.06 7.63
CA LEU A 45 -10.57 -7.00 6.63
C LEU A 45 -9.22 -7.09 5.91
N GLY A 46 -8.30 -7.95 6.37
CA GLY A 46 -7.03 -8.22 5.70
C GLY A 46 -7.25 -8.94 4.37
N LEU A 47 -6.31 -8.79 3.44
CA LEU A 47 -6.38 -9.45 2.14
C LEU A 47 -5.93 -10.90 2.29
N HIS A 48 -6.90 -11.81 2.37
CA HIS A 48 -6.67 -13.25 2.32
C HIS A 48 -6.47 -13.70 0.87
N TYR A 49 -5.66 -14.75 0.67
CA TYR A 49 -5.52 -15.37 -0.64
C TYR A 49 -6.88 -15.80 -1.21
N PHE A 50 -7.13 -15.56 -2.50
CA PHE A 50 -8.47 -15.68 -3.09
C PHE A 50 -9.10 -17.08 -3.06
N GLN A 51 -8.30 -18.14 -2.88
CA GLN A 51 -8.80 -19.52 -2.71
C GLN A 51 -8.92 -19.95 -1.24
N ALA A 52 -8.52 -19.10 -0.29
CA ALA A 52 -8.70 -19.33 1.13
C ALA A 52 -10.18 -19.25 1.51
N SER A 53 -10.63 -19.99 2.53
CA SER A 53 -12.05 -20.01 2.92
C SER A 53 -12.54 -18.66 3.42
N ASP A 54 -11.62 -17.88 3.98
CA ASP A 54 -11.93 -16.64 4.68
C ASP A 54 -11.89 -15.42 3.75
N PHE A 55 -11.53 -15.63 2.48
CA PHE A 55 -11.52 -14.58 1.47
C PHE A 55 -12.90 -13.97 1.26
N LYS A 56 -12.92 -12.63 1.18
CA LYS A 56 -14.07 -11.81 0.82
C LYS A 56 -13.62 -10.74 -0.18
N ALA A 57 -14.41 -10.50 -1.22
CA ALA A 57 -14.04 -9.58 -2.30
C ALA A 57 -13.76 -8.13 -1.84
N PHE A 58 -14.37 -7.66 -0.74
CA PHE A 58 -14.10 -6.33 -0.21
C PHE A 58 -12.67 -6.19 0.35
N GLN A 59 -11.98 -7.30 0.65
CA GLN A 59 -10.64 -7.31 1.19
C GLN A 59 -9.60 -6.79 0.20
N LEU A 60 -9.90 -6.81 -1.11
CA LEU A 60 -9.11 -6.13 -2.15
C LEU A 60 -9.00 -4.62 -1.93
N LEU A 61 -9.87 -4.05 -1.09
CA LEU A 61 -9.90 -2.63 -0.72
C LEU A 61 -9.58 -2.42 0.75
N THR A 62 -10.18 -3.19 1.66
CA THR A 62 -10.13 -2.90 3.10
C THR A 62 -8.76 -3.13 3.73
N TYR A 63 -7.96 -4.04 3.17
CA TYR A 63 -6.62 -4.35 3.67
C TYR A 63 -5.69 -3.13 3.69
N MET A 64 -5.95 -2.16 2.80
CA MET A 64 -5.20 -0.92 2.67
C MET A 64 -5.29 -0.03 3.92
N PHE A 65 -6.27 -0.27 4.80
CA PHE A 65 -6.52 0.54 5.98
C PHE A 65 -6.04 -0.12 7.28
N LEU A 66 -5.58 -1.36 7.21
CA LEU A 66 -5.03 -2.10 8.34
C LEU A 66 -3.52 -1.95 8.40
N HIS A 67 -2.97 -1.95 9.60
CA HIS A 67 -1.54 -1.91 9.84
C HIS A 67 -1.19 -2.82 11.01
N ASP A 68 0.01 -3.40 10.95
CA ASP A 68 0.54 -4.23 12.03
C ASP A 68 0.55 -3.46 13.36
N THR A 69 -0.02 -4.06 14.39
CA THR A 69 -0.07 -3.51 15.75
C THR A 69 1.23 -3.76 16.53
N GLY A 70 2.06 -4.69 16.10
CA GLY A 70 3.39 -4.95 16.64
C GLY A 70 4.44 -3.91 16.25
N SER A 71 4.19 -3.12 15.19
CA SER A 71 5.13 -2.12 14.67
C SER A 71 4.48 -0.76 14.42
N LEU A 72 4.61 0.15 15.39
CA LEU A 72 4.18 1.54 15.22
C LEU A 72 4.89 2.23 14.03
N PHE A 73 6.14 1.85 13.75
CA PHE A 73 6.90 2.39 12.63
C PHE A 73 6.27 2.05 11.28
N HIS A 74 5.63 0.88 11.15
CA HIS A 74 4.94 0.51 9.91
C HIS A 74 3.80 1.50 9.60
N LEU A 75 2.94 1.80 10.56
CA LEU A 75 1.91 2.83 10.41
C LEU A 75 2.53 4.21 10.18
N PHE A 76 3.52 4.58 10.99
CA PHE A 76 4.13 5.91 10.93
C PHE A 76 4.72 6.21 9.56
N PHE A 77 5.55 5.33 8.99
CA PHE A 77 6.20 5.62 7.71
C PHE A 77 5.22 5.62 6.54
N ASN A 78 4.19 4.78 6.57
CA ASN A 78 3.12 4.83 5.56
C ASN A 78 2.39 6.17 5.61
N MET A 79 1.92 6.57 6.80
CA MET A 79 1.17 7.82 6.95
C MET A 79 2.05 9.06 6.75
N PHE A 80 3.33 8.98 7.11
CA PHE A 80 4.32 10.01 6.81
C PHE A 80 4.52 10.17 5.30
N ALA A 81 4.61 9.09 4.54
CA ALA A 81 4.72 9.15 3.09
C ALA A 81 3.43 9.71 2.43
N VAL A 82 2.25 9.29 2.89
CA VAL A 82 0.96 9.88 2.46
C VAL A 82 0.94 11.38 2.77
N TYR A 83 1.35 11.79 3.97
CA TYR A 83 1.43 13.20 4.34
C TYR A 83 2.41 13.98 3.47
N MET A 84 3.65 13.50 3.30
CA MET A 84 4.72 14.23 2.61
C MET A 84 4.48 14.32 1.11
N PHE A 85 4.15 13.20 0.47
CA PHE A 85 4.05 13.13 -0.99
C PHE A 85 2.60 13.21 -1.46
N GLY A 86 1.68 12.56 -0.75
CA GLY A 86 0.26 12.56 -1.09
C GLY A 86 -0.35 13.96 -1.08
N ARG A 87 0.01 14.82 -0.11
CA ARG A 87 -0.46 16.22 -0.09
C ARG A 87 -0.05 17.01 -1.34
N VAL A 88 1.14 16.73 -1.88
CA VAL A 88 1.65 17.43 -3.06
C VAL A 88 0.85 16.99 -4.27
N LEU A 89 0.63 15.69 -4.42
CA LEU A 89 -0.18 15.13 -5.50
C LEU A 89 -1.64 15.58 -5.41
N GLU A 90 -2.24 15.65 -4.23
CA GLU A 90 -3.61 16.14 -4.06
C GLU A 90 -3.76 17.61 -4.41
N ASN A 91 -2.79 18.45 -4.08
CA ASN A 91 -2.81 19.87 -4.46
C ASN A 91 -2.67 20.07 -5.98
N VAL A 92 -2.03 19.13 -6.67
CA VAL A 92 -1.80 19.16 -8.11
C VAL A 92 -3.02 18.63 -8.85
N TRP A 93 -3.44 17.40 -8.54
CA TRP A 93 -4.54 16.73 -9.22
C TRP A 93 -5.94 17.08 -8.70
N GLY A 94 -6.03 17.68 -7.52
CA GLY A 94 -7.27 17.81 -6.77
C GLY A 94 -7.71 16.50 -6.08
N PRO A 95 -8.68 16.60 -5.15
CA PRO A 95 -9.06 15.51 -4.25
C PRO A 95 -9.58 14.27 -4.98
N LYS A 96 -10.42 14.44 -6.00
CA LYS A 96 -11.05 13.32 -6.71
C LYS A 96 -10.03 12.45 -7.46
N ARG A 97 -9.11 13.08 -8.19
CA ARG A 97 -8.07 12.36 -8.93
C ARG A 97 -7.07 11.71 -7.97
N PHE A 98 -6.65 12.41 -6.91
CA PHE A 98 -5.76 11.82 -5.92
C PHE A 98 -6.39 10.61 -5.20
N LEU A 99 -7.67 10.70 -4.77
CA LEU A 99 -8.36 9.55 -4.19
C LEU A 99 -8.47 8.39 -5.18
N THR A 100 -8.85 8.68 -6.43
CA THR A 100 -8.90 7.64 -7.49
C THR A 100 -7.55 6.97 -7.66
N PHE A 101 -6.48 7.77 -7.67
CA PHE A 101 -5.11 7.26 -7.79
C PHE A 101 -4.75 6.34 -6.62
N TYR A 102 -4.95 6.80 -5.39
CA TYR A 102 -4.69 6.02 -4.17
C TYR A 102 -5.43 4.68 -4.16
N LEU A 103 -6.72 4.69 -4.54
CA LEU A 103 -7.53 3.47 -4.58
C LEU A 103 -7.09 2.51 -5.68
N VAL A 104 -6.82 3.01 -6.89
CA VAL A 104 -6.39 2.17 -8.02
C VAL A 104 -5.02 1.55 -7.76
N THR A 105 -4.08 2.28 -7.17
CA THR A 105 -2.76 1.73 -6.84
C THR A 105 -2.83 0.72 -5.71
N GLY A 106 -3.68 0.93 -4.71
CA GLY A 106 -3.94 -0.09 -3.68
C GLY A 106 -4.60 -1.35 -4.23
N ILE A 107 -5.69 -1.23 -4.98
CA ILE A 107 -6.34 -2.40 -5.60
C ILE A 107 -5.38 -3.11 -6.56
N GLY A 108 -4.58 -2.35 -7.32
CA GLY A 108 -3.55 -2.89 -8.20
C GLY A 108 -2.48 -3.68 -7.44
N ALA A 109 -2.06 -3.18 -6.27
CA ALA A 109 -1.15 -3.90 -5.37
C ALA A 109 -1.75 -5.21 -4.87
N ALA A 110 -3.03 -5.21 -4.47
CA ALA A 110 -3.76 -6.42 -4.07
C ALA A 110 -3.79 -7.46 -5.20
N ILE A 111 -4.14 -7.06 -6.42
CA ILE A 111 -4.21 -7.95 -7.58
C ILE A 111 -2.85 -8.61 -7.86
N ILE A 112 -1.76 -7.83 -7.80
CA ILE A 112 -0.43 -8.37 -8.02
C ILE A 112 -0.01 -9.31 -6.89
N GLN A 113 -0.36 -8.99 -5.64
CA GLN A 113 -0.08 -9.87 -4.51
C GLN A 113 -0.82 -11.22 -4.63
N GLU A 114 -2.11 -11.19 -4.99
CA GLU A 114 -2.90 -12.40 -5.26
C GLU A 114 -2.31 -13.25 -6.39
N ALA A 115 -1.88 -12.60 -7.48
CA ALA A 115 -1.24 -13.28 -8.59
C ALA A 115 0.09 -13.94 -8.19
N VAL A 116 0.88 -13.28 -7.33
CA VAL A 116 2.12 -13.83 -6.79
C VAL A 116 1.83 -15.04 -5.92
N TRP A 117 0.86 -14.97 -5.00
CA TRP A 117 0.45 -16.12 -4.20
C TRP A 117 -0.07 -17.27 -5.06
N ALA A 118 -0.86 -16.99 -6.10
CA ALA A 118 -1.32 -18.01 -7.03
C ALA A 118 -0.14 -18.75 -7.70
N PHE A 119 0.92 -18.01 -8.04
CA PHE A 119 2.11 -18.57 -8.64
C PHE A 119 2.99 -19.34 -7.64
N THR A 120 3.19 -18.80 -6.44
CA THR A 120 4.06 -19.41 -5.42
C THR A 120 3.41 -20.63 -4.77
N LEU A 121 2.09 -20.64 -4.63
CA LEU A 121 1.32 -21.71 -4.00
C LEU A 121 0.83 -22.76 -4.99
N ARG A 122 1.12 -22.62 -6.29
CA ARG A 122 0.64 -23.52 -7.37
C ARG A 122 0.85 -25.00 -7.03
N ASP A 123 2.01 -25.36 -6.48
CA ASP A 123 2.38 -26.74 -6.20
C ASP A 123 1.57 -27.30 -5.02
N VAL A 124 1.25 -26.46 -4.04
CA VAL A 124 0.38 -26.80 -2.90
C VAL A 124 -1.07 -26.96 -3.37
N ILE A 125 -1.57 -26.00 -4.14
CA ILE A 125 -2.95 -25.98 -4.63
C ILE A 125 -3.26 -27.21 -5.48
N HIS A 126 -2.33 -27.58 -6.38
CA HIS A 126 -2.49 -28.72 -7.28
C HIS A 126 -2.07 -30.07 -6.68
N SER A 127 -1.54 -30.10 -5.46
CA SER A 127 -1.20 -31.36 -4.79
C SER A 127 -2.45 -32.17 -4.43
N SER A 128 -2.36 -33.50 -4.50
CA SER A 128 -3.41 -34.42 -4.06
C SER A 128 -3.45 -34.61 -2.52
N TYR A 129 -2.52 -33.99 -1.79
CA TYR A 129 -2.45 -34.09 -0.34
C TYR A 129 -3.40 -33.07 0.29
N GLU A 130 -4.23 -33.51 1.23
CA GLU A 130 -5.16 -32.64 1.97
C GLU A 130 -4.53 -32.08 3.26
N MET A 131 -3.41 -32.66 3.70
CA MET A 131 -2.68 -32.26 4.89
C MET A 131 -1.32 -31.69 4.51
N ILE A 132 -0.94 -30.58 5.13
CA ILE A 132 0.33 -29.88 4.89
C ILE A 132 1.12 -29.84 6.19
N ASN A 133 2.36 -30.32 6.14
CA ASN A 133 3.30 -30.21 7.25
C ASN A 133 4.02 -28.85 7.16
N MET A 134 3.75 -27.96 8.12
CA MET A 134 4.37 -26.63 8.20
C MET A 134 5.68 -26.61 9.00
N GLY A 135 6.16 -27.79 9.41
CA GLY A 135 7.37 -27.99 10.21
C GLY A 135 7.08 -28.60 11.57
N GLY A 136 7.97 -29.48 12.02
CA GLY A 136 7.83 -30.20 13.29
C GLY A 136 6.57 -31.07 13.31
N ASN A 137 5.75 -30.89 14.35
CA ASN A 137 4.48 -31.60 14.55
C ASN A 137 3.26 -30.79 14.10
N ASN A 138 3.45 -29.66 13.42
CA ASN A 138 2.35 -28.79 12.96
C ASN A 138 1.86 -29.24 11.59
N ILE A 139 0.79 -30.04 11.58
CA ILE A 139 0.13 -30.53 10.38
C ILE A 139 -1.27 -29.93 10.34
N VAL A 140 -1.59 -29.20 9.28
CA VAL A 140 -2.88 -28.52 9.08
C VAL A 140 -3.52 -28.99 7.78
N THR A 141 -4.82 -28.77 7.65
CA THR A 141 -5.52 -29.01 6.38
C THR A 141 -5.10 -27.97 5.33
N LYS A 142 -5.24 -28.31 4.04
CA LYS A 142 -4.95 -27.38 2.94
C LYS A 142 -5.75 -26.06 3.04
N PRO A 143 -7.06 -26.04 3.35
CA PRO A 143 -7.79 -24.79 3.55
C PRO A 143 -7.24 -23.95 4.71
N GLU A 144 -6.95 -24.56 5.86
CA GLU A 144 -6.34 -23.86 7.01
C GLU A 144 -4.98 -23.28 6.64
N PHE A 145 -4.17 -24.01 5.85
CA PHE A 145 -2.90 -23.50 5.36
C PHE A 145 -3.05 -22.24 4.50
N LEU A 146 -4.03 -22.22 3.60
CA LEU A 146 -4.27 -21.06 2.72
C LEU A 146 -4.72 -19.82 3.50
N ASN A 147 -5.44 -19.99 4.62
CA ASN A 147 -5.85 -18.87 5.48
C ASN A 147 -4.67 -18.19 6.20
N TYR A 148 -3.46 -18.76 6.22
CA TYR A 148 -2.28 -18.06 6.73
C TYR A 148 -1.75 -16.97 5.78
N PHE A 149 -2.19 -16.97 4.52
CA PHE A 149 -1.76 -16.00 3.52
C PHE A 149 -2.63 -14.76 3.58
N VAL A 150 -2.25 -13.84 4.49
CA VAL A 150 -2.94 -12.57 4.71
C VAL A 150 -1.97 -11.40 4.54
N THR A 151 -2.39 -10.38 3.79
CA THR A 151 -1.63 -9.13 3.60
C THR A 151 -2.43 -7.95 4.13
N ILE A 152 -1.75 -7.02 4.80
CA ILE A 152 -2.30 -5.76 5.28
C ILE A 152 -1.36 -4.60 4.97
N GLY A 153 -1.88 -3.39 4.87
CA GLY A 153 -1.08 -2.17 4.77
C GLY A 153 -1.43 -1.27 3.59
N ALA A 154 -1.31 0.04 3.81
CA ALA A 154 -1.46 1.06 2.76
C ALA A 154 -0.29 1.10 1.77
N SER A 155 0.77 0.33 2.02
CA SER A 155 2.08 0.51 1.38
C SER A 155 2.06 0.33 -0.13
N GLY A 156 1.25 -0.58 -0.67
CA GLY A 156 1.03 -0.68 -2.12
C GLY A 156 0.58 0.65 -2.74
N ALA A 157 -0.39 1.32 -2.13
CA ALA A 157 -0.85 2.63 -2.58
C ALA A 157 0.22 3.73 -2.37
N VAL A 158 0.97 3.66 -1.27
CA VAL A 158 2.10 4.56 -0.98
C VAL A 158 3.20 4.44 -2.04
N PHE A 159 3.55 3.24 -2.47
CA PHE A 159 4.51 3.06 -3.56
C PHE A 159 3.99 3.62 -4.90
N GLY A 160 2.68 3.53 -5.14
CA GLY A 160 2.02 4.28 -6.20
C GLY A 160 2.22 5.79 -6.07
N ILE A 161 2.04 6.36 -4.88
CA ILE A 161 2.27 7.79 -4.57
C ILE A 161 3.74 8.17 -4.81
N LEU A 162 4.69 7.36 -4.36
CA LEU A 162 6.12 7.60 -4.55
C LEU A 162 6.46 7.62 -6.05
N LEU A 163 5.95 6.64 -6.80
CA LEU A 163 6.10 6.62 -8.25
C LEU A 163 5.55 7.91 -8.88
N ALA A 164 4.32 8.27 -8.56
CA ALA A 164 3.70 9.48 -9.07
C ALA A 164 4.55 10.72 -8.78
N PHE A 165 5.02 10.85 -7.55
CA PHE A 165 5.89 11.96 -7.17
C PHE A 165 7.19 11.97 -7.98
N GLY A 166 7.85 10.82 -8.15
CA GLY A 166 9.07 10.72 -8.97
C GLY A 166 8.84 11.03 -10.45
N MET A 167 7.65 10.75 -10.98
CA MET A 167 7.28 11.05 -12.37
C MET A 167 6.93 12.52 -12.58
N LEU A 168 6.21 13.15 -11.65
CA LEU A 168 5.74 14.54 -11.77
C LEU A 168 6.80 15.54 -11.31
N PHE A 169 7.61 15.17 -10.32
CA PHE A 169 8.60 16.03 -9.67
C PHE A 169 10.03 15.44 -9.74
N PRO A 170 10.50 14.99 -10.92
CA PRO A 170 11.68 14.14 -11.04
C PRO A 170 12.99 14.78 -10.55
N ASN A 171 13.07 16.11 -10.52
CA ASN A 171 14.26 16.85 -10.13
C ASN A 171 14.15 17.48 -8.73
N VAL A 172 13.05 17.26 -8.00
CA VAL A 172 12.93 17.76 -6.61
C VAL A 172 13.96 17.04 -5.74
N PRO A 173 14.82 17.79 -5.01
CA PRO A 173 15.79 17.22 -4.08
C PRO A 173 15.09 16.71 -2.82
N LEU A 174 15.33 15.44 -2.48
CA LEU A 174 14.89 14.83 -1.23
C LEU A 174 16.05 14.80 -0.24
N TYR A 175 15.83 15.39 0.94
CA TYR A 175 16.81 15.44 2.02
C TYR A 175 16.51 14.33 3.02
N PHE A 176 17.53 13.53 3.33
CA PHE A 176 17.47 12.49 4.35
C PHE A 176 18.43 12.88 5.46
N MET A 177 18.00 12.73 6.72
CA MET A 177 18.70 13.24 7.91
C MET A 177 20.19 12.85 7.99
N PHE A 178 20.57 11.71 7.40
CA PHE A 178 21.94 11.19 7.44
C PHE A 178 22.67 11.20 6.10
N ILE A 179 22.01 11.60 5.01
CA ILE A 179 22.64 11.68 3.68
C ILE A 179 22.93 13.15 3.40
N PRO A 180 24.20 13.57 3.40
CA PRO A 180 24.57 14.99 3.26
C PRO A 180 24.28 15.55 1.86
N VAL A 181 24.00 14.68 0.88
CA VAL A 181 23.71 15.04 -0.51
C VAL A 181 22.24 14.74 -0.81
N PRO A 182 21.44 15.72 -1.27
CA PRO A 182 20.05 15.47 -1.63
C PRO A 182 19.97 14.54 -2.84
N ILE A 183 19.02 13.60 -2.80
CA ILE A 183 18.77 12.67 -3.91
C ILE A 183 17.57 13.18 -4.69
N LYS A 184 17.70 13.30 -6.01
CA LYS A 184 16.56 13.68 -6.87
C LYS A 184 15.48 12.61 -6.79
N ALA A 185 14.22 13.02 -6.72
CA ALA A 185 13.07 12.12 -6.55
C ALA A 185 13.06 10.94 -7.54
N LYS A 186 13.41 11.17 -8.82
CA LYS A 186 13.47 10.08 -9.82
C LYS A 186 14.45 8.97 -9.44
N TYR A 187 15.61 9.31 -8.91
CA TYR A 187 16.62 8.31 -8.53
C TYR A 187 16.20 7.56 -7.29
N PHE A 188 15.63 8.27 -6.31
CA PHE A 188 15.08 7.64 -5.11
C PHE A 188 14.02 6.60 -5.47
N VAL A 189 13.05 6.95 -6.31
CA VAL A 189 11.96 6.05 -6.72
C VAL A 189 12.46 4.86 -7.53
N ILE A 190 13.40 5.07 -8.46
CA ILE A 190 13.98 3.99 -9.27
C ILE A 190 14.77 3.02 -8.38
N ILE A 191 15.65 3.55 -7.51
CA ILE A 191 16.46 2.73 -6.61
C ILE A 191 15.55 1.94 -5.67
N TYR A 192 14.53 2.59 -5.10
CA TYR A 192 13.61 1.92 -4.19
C TYR A 192 12.82 0.81 -4.91
N GLY A 193 12.27 1.07 -6.10
CA GLY A 193 11.59 0.04 -6.89
C GLY A 193 12.49 -1.14 -7.26
N LEU A 194 13.77 -0.88 -7.61
CA LEU A 194 14.73 -1.96 -7.87
C LEU A 194 15.08 -2.76 -6.62
N MET A 195 15.19 -2.10 -5.47
CA MET A 195 15.42 -2.77 -4.18
C MET A 195 14.24 -3.67 -3.82
N GLU A 196 13.00 -3.21 -3.97
CA GLU A 196 11.80 -4.01 -3.75
C GLU A 196 11.76 -5.25 -4.64
N LEU A 197 12.14 -5.11 -5.92
CA LEU A 197 12.23 -6.24 -6.85
C LEU A 197 13.30 -7.24 -6.40
N PHE A 198 14.47 -6.76 -6.00
CA PHE A 198 15.55 -7.60 -5.51
C PHE A 198 15.15 -8.38 -4.26
N LEU A 199 14.54 -7.71 -3.28
CA LEU A 199 14.09 -8.32 -2.02
C LEU A 199 12.96 -9.34 -2.27
N GLY A 200 11.97 -8.97 -3.10
CA GLY A 200 10.87 -9.86 -3.45
C GLY A 200 11.31 -11.14 -4.17
N ILE A 201 12.30 -11.05 -5.06
CA ILE A 201 12.87 -12.24 -5.74
C ILE A 201 13.76 -13.04 -4.78
N GLY A 202 14.53 -12.37 -3.92
CA GLY A 202 15.46 -13.00 -3.00
C GLY A 202 14.79 -13.89 -1.94
N ASN A 203 13.56 -13.54 -1.53
CA ASN A 203 12.76 -14.27 -0.54
C ASN A 203 13.58 -14.63 0.72
N PHE A 204 14.23 -13.61 1.29
CA PHE A 204 15.14 -13.79 2.42
C PHE A 204 14.39 -14.20 3.69
N GLY A 205 14.91 -15.18 4.43
CA GLY A 205 14.27 -15.68 5.64
C GLY A 205 14.07 -14.58 6.70
N GLY A 206 12.86 -14.48 7.25
CA GLY A 206 12.47 -13.47 8.23
C GLY A 206 11.91 -12.18 7.64
N ASP A 207 11.89 -12.05 6.32
CA ASP A 207 11.24 -10.96 5.60
C ASP A 207 9.75 -11.25 5.42
N ASN A 208 8.90 -10.44 6.05
CA ASN A 208 7.44 -10.57 5.99
C ASN A 208 6.80 -9.45 5.16
N ILE A 209 7.56 -8.78 4.30
CA ILE A 209 7.09 -7.66 3.50
C ILE A 209 6.53 -8.15 2.15
N ALA A 210 5.33 -7.67 1.80
CA ALA A 210 4.71 -7.93 0.50
C ALA A 210 5.33 -7.07 -0.63
N HIS A 211 6.60 -7.32 -0.95
CA HIS A 211 7.36 -6.52 -1.93
C HIS A 211 6.69 -6.43 -3.31
N PHE A 212 6.09 -7.51 -3.80
CA PHE A 212 5.39 -7.47 -5.07
C PHE A 212 4.10 -6.66 -5.04
N ALA A 213 3.44 -6.54 -3.88
CA ALA A 213 2.34 -5.59 -3.72
C ALA A 213 2.82 -4.15 -3.93
N HIS A 214 4.00 -3.78 -3.40
CA HIS A 214 4.60 -2.46 -3.64
C HIS A 214 4.85 -2.20 -5.12
N LEU A 215 5.47 -3.16 -5.81
CA LEU A 215 5.69 -3.09 -7.25
C LEU A 215 4.38 -3.04 -8.05
N GLY A 216 3.35 -3.75 -7.60
CA GLY A 216 2.02 -3.71 -8.20
C GLY A 216 1.38 -2.32 -8.09
N GLY A 217 1.52 -1.68 -6.93
CA GLY A 217 1.08 -0.29 -6.73
C GLY A 217 1.81 0.70 -7.65
N MET A 218 3.12 0.51 -7.86
CA MET A 218 3.87 1.29 -8.87
C MET A 218 3.34 1.01 -10.28
N LEU A 219 3.20 -0.26 -10.68
CA LEU A 219 2.76 -0.62 -12.02
C LEU A 219 1.40 0.01 -12.38
N PHE A 220 0.40 -0.14 -11.49
CA PHE A 220 -0.92 0.44 -11.71
C PHE A 220 -0.89 1.97 -11.66
N GLY A 221 -0.04 2.55 -10.82
CA GLY A 221 0.18 4.00 -10.79
C GLY A 221 0.74 4.53 -12.11
N PHE A 222 1.73 3.84 -12.68
CA PHE A 222 2.30 4.19 -13.98
C PHE A 222 1.24 4.13 -15.08
N ILE A 223 0.49 3.03 -15.15
CA ILE A 223 -0.57 2.84 -16.16
C ILE A 223 -1.61 3.96 -16.05
N LEU A 224 -2.08 4.28 -14.84
CA LEU A 224 -3.09 5.30 -14.63
C LEU A 224 -2.58 6.71 -15.01
N ILE A 225 -1.34 7.04 -14.65
CA ILE A 225 -0.72 8.31 -15.06
C ILE A 225 -0.63 8.41 -16.58
N LYS A 226 -0.17 7.35 -17.26
CA LYS A 226 -0.09 7.33 -18.73
C LYS A 226 -1.45 7.48 -19.39
N TYR A 227 -2.47 6.83 -18.84
CA TYR A 227 -3.84 6.99 -19.30
C TYR A 227 -4.34 8.43 -19.14
N TRP A 228 -4.14 9.07 -17.98
CA TRP A 228 -4.54 10.45 -17.76
C TRP A 228 -3.75 11.45 -18.61
N GLN A 229 -2.45 11.25 -18.80
CA GLN A 229 -1.62 12.08 -19.69
C GLN A 229 -2.17 12.09 -21.12
N LYS A 230 -2.49 10.90 -21.64
CA LYS A 230 -3.08 10.77 -22.97
C LYS A 230 -4.46 11.42 -23.02
N LYS A 231 -5.33 11.09 -22.07
CA LYS A 231 -6.71 11.60 -22.02
C LYS A 231 -6.77 13.13 -21.88
N ASP A 232 -5.93 13.73 -21.05
CA ASP A 232 -5.90 15.18 -20.88
C ASP A 232 -5.42 15.87 -22.14
N LYS A 233 -4.35 15.35 -22.78
CA LYS A 233 -3.88 15.83 -24.08
C LYS A 233 -4.97 15.76 -25.16
N ASP A 234 -5.68 14.64 -25.26
CA ASP A 234 -6.74 14.44 -26.24
C ASP A 234 -7.93 15.41 -26.02
N ASN A 235 -8.12 15.88 -24.79
CA ASN A 235 -9.14 16.87 -24.42
C ASN A 235 -8.62 18.31 -24.39
N GLY A 236 -7.41 18.58 -24.87
CA GLY A 236 -6.78 19.91 -24.86
C GLY A 236 -6.46 20.45 -23.46
N ARG A 237 -6.35 19.57 -22.46
CA ARG A 237 -6.02 19.91 -21.07
C ARG A 237 -4.55 19.62 -20.78
N PHE A 238 -3.95 20.42 -19.91
CA PHE A 238 -2.63 20.14 -19.37
C PHE A 238 -2.73 19.09 -18.26
N PHE A 239 -1.79 18.14 -18.26
CA PHE A 239 -1.65 17.15 -17.20
C PHE A 239 -0.82 17.74 -16.05
N TYR A 240 -1.51 18.42 -15.13
CA TYR A 240 -1.03 18.72 -13.77
C TYR A 240 -2.25 18.67 -12.85
#